data_AF-A0A914BUJ7-F1
#
_entry.id   AF-A0A914BUJ7-F1
#
_cell.length_a   1.000
_cell.length_b   1.000
_cell.length_c   1.000
_cell.angle_alpha   90.00
_cell.angle_beta   90.00
_cell.angle_gamma   90.00
#
_symmetry.space_group_name_H-M   'P 1'
#
loop_
_entity.id
_entity.type
_entity.pdbx_description
1 polymer ?
#
loop_
_entity_poly.entity_id
_entity_poly.type
_entity_poly.pdbx_seq_one_letter_code
_entity_poly.pdbx_strand_id
1 'polypeptide(L)'
;MSEKVPLTPKRRSNFPSQPIKYRIVDHTEYAANKKILNEVFESDMVLTRDQMLDVIEDFKTRINGTSHRRRRRKAIVGNNLRWINRTIPYEFKDKDNKWQELIRNGIQKWEAETCLRFKTKGLEKDYIEFLKGGGCYSSVGRIGGRQYTSIGFGCEGVGIVAHELGHAIGFWHEQSRPDRDKYININEDHIYRGTKGNFEKRKDIEGLKDVPYDFGSIMHYGPQAFTDDYKYTTIETKDHRYQHTIGQRQDLSFTDIKQANLLYCNDICKNQISCQYGGYPNPHDCTKCKCPAGLAGVLCESLPISTFGCGGELFATAVWQTLTNTIEGECFWRINAPTNQRIHFEVLEANFECDSSCAENYLEIKHTDNFQRTGFRQCCNAAPGPIISQQNQVLVFSRSSKPSANFTIRYIIDSENLPPPPLAAWRGGGFTSLFGGETGIDNTFETYIIKELPKALKNDRPADRKPLDTLQTLISTFLRSTRTR
;
A
#
# COMPACT_ATOMS: atom_id res chain seq x y z
N MET A 1 -6.92 16.68 26.14
CA MET A 1 -5.99 17.76 25.70
C MET A 1 -5.57 17.63 24.23
N SER A 2 -5.74 16.50 23.52
CA SER A 2 -5.43 16.39 22.08
C SER A 2 -6.52 16.90 21.14
N GLU A 3 -7.75 17.15 21.62
CA GLU A 3 -8.90 17.52 20.76
C GLU A 3 -8.74 18.85 19.99
N LYS A 4 -7.80 19.72 20.37
CA LYS A 4 -7.66 21.08 19.80
C LYS A 4 -6.52 21.24 18.79
N VAL A 5 -5.70 20.22 18.55
CA VAL A 5 -4.57 20.30 17.61
C VAL A 5 -4.78 19.28 16.49
N PRO A 6 -4.92 19.71 15.23
CA PRO A 6 -5.18 18.79 14.13
C PRO A 6 -4.03 17.81 13.94
N LEU A 7 -4.36 16.58 13.56
CA LEU A 7 -3.38 15.53 13.25
C LEU A 7 -2.64 15.80 11.94
N THR A 8 -3.32 16.46 10.98
CA THR A 8 -2.76 16.88 9.70
C THR A 8 -2.86 18.41 9.55
N PRO A 9 -1.76 19.15 9.32
CA PRO A 9 -1.74 20.61 9.27
C PRO A 9 -2.64 21.25 8.20
N LYS A 10 -2.90 20.51 7.11
CA LYS A 10 -3.82 20.91 6.04
C LYS A 10 -4.91 19.84 5.93
N ARG A 11 -6.04 20.04 6.62
CA ARG A 11 -7.21 19.14 6.63
C ARG A 11 -7.90 18.94 5.28
N ARG A 12 -7.45 19.61 4.21
CA ARG A 12 -8.03 19.41 2.88
C ARG A 12 -7.50 18.11 2.31
N SER A 13 -8.18 17.03 2.67
CA SER A 13 -8.37 15.95 1.73
C SER A 13 -8.92 16.54 0.43
N ASN A 14 -8.40 16.10 -0.71
CA ASN A 14 -9.01 16.41 -1.99
C ASN A 14 -10.32 15.62 -2.19
N PHE A 15 -10.68 14.77 -1.23
CA PHE A 15 -11.90 13.98 -1.24
C PHE A 15 -12.92 14.51 -0.21
N PRO A 16 -14.20 14.66 -0.59
CA PRO A 16 -15.28 14.59 0.38
C PRO A 16 -15.28 13.17 0.97
N SER A 17 -15.47 13.06 2.28
CA SER A 17 -15.68 11.78 2.98
C SER A 17 -16.96 11.13 2.45
N GLN A 18 -16.84 10.41 1.33
CA GLN A 18 -17.93 9.68 0.72
C GLN A 18 -17.96 8.26 1.30
N PRO A 19 -19.15 7.69 1.52
CA PRO A 19 -19.26 6.30 1.93
C PRO A 19 -18.55 5.36 0.96
N ILE A 20 -17.78 4.42 1.50
CA ILE A 20 -17.14 3.35 0.76
C ILE A 20 -18.23 2.44 0.18
N LYS A 21 -18.09 2.12 -1.11
CA LYS A 21 -19.09 1.32 -1.86
C LYS A 21 -18.74 -0.17 -1.97
N TYR A 22 -17.58 -0.61 -1.48
CA TYR A 22 -17.14 -1.99 -1.53
C TYR A 22 -17.16 -2.64 -0.14
N ARG A 23 -17.25 -3.99 -0.11
CA ARG A 23 -17.18 -4.76 1.13
C ARG A 23 -15.75 -4.71 1.66
N ILE A 24 -15.59 -4.33 2.92
CA ILE A 24 -14.28 -4.25 3.57
C ILE A 24 -14.10 -5.47 4.45
N VAL A 25 -12.98 -6.15 4.24
CA VAL A 25 -12.48 -7.17 5.14
C VAL A 25 -11.16 -6.63 5.69
N ASP A 26 -11.14 -6.38 6.99
CA ASP A 26 -9.92 -5.99 7.68
C ASP A 26 -9.07 -7.24 7.89
N HIS A 27 -7.97 -7.32 7.15
CA HIS A 27 -6.98 -8.39 7.24
C HIS A 27 -5.81 -8.05 8.17
N THR A 28 -5.92 -6.96 8.94
CA THR A 28 -4.93 -6.55 9.94
C THR A 28 -5.24 -7.09 11.33
N GLU A 29 -4.26 -7.00 12.22
CA GLU A 29 -4.35 -7.29 13.65
C GLU A 29 -5.39 -6.43 14.39
N TYR A 30 -5.78 -5.28 13.83
CA TYR A 30 -6.71 -4.34 14.47
C TYR A 30 -8.03 -5.03 14.90
N ALA A 31 -8.59 -5.88 14.05
CA ALA A 31 -9.83 -6.60 14.35
C ALA A 31 -9.69 -7.54 15.56
N ALA A 32 -8.56 -8.25 15.67
CA ALA A 32 -8.25 -9.12 16.81
C ALA A 32 -8.00 -8.31 18.09
N ASN A 33 -7.41 -7.12 17.95
CA ASN A 33 -6.99 -6.28 19.07
C ASN A 33 -8.09 -5.39 19.65
N LYS A 34 -9.29 -5.35 19.06
CA LYS A 34 -10.42 -4.53 19.53
C LYS A 34 -10.68 -4.61 21.04
N LYS A 35 -10.45 -5.77 21.66
CA LYS A 35 -10.69 -6.01 23.09
C LYS A 35 -9.56 -5.51 24.00
N ILE A 36 -8.38 -5.22 23.45
CA ILE A 36 -7.18 -4.81 24.18
C ILE A 36 -6.68 -3.42 23.78
N LEU A 37 -7.42 -2.66 22.96
CA LEU A 37 -6.99 -1.33 22.48
C LEU A 37 -6.69 -0.31 23.60
N ASN A 38 -7.16 -0.57 24.82
CA ASN A 38 -6.88 0.21 26.02
C ASN A 38 -5.61 -0.22 26.78
N GLU A 39 -5.02 -1.37 26.41
CA GLU A 39 -3.83 -1.96 27.03
C GLU A 39 -2.56 -1.80 26.19
N VAL A 40 -2.72 -1.53 24.89
CA VAL A 40 -1.62 -1.37 23.93
C VAL A 40 -1.64 0.01 23.28
N PHE A 41 -0.46 0.49 22.92
CA PHE A 41 -0.27 1.73 22.17
C PHE A 41 -0.36 1.45 20.67
N GLU A 42 -1.01 2.32 19.90
CA GLU A 42 -1.10 2.14 18.44
C GLU A 42 -1.54 0.71 18.08
N SER A 43 -2.66 0.24 18.62
CA SER A 43 -3.28 -1.09 18.38
C SER A 43 -2.52 -2.34 18.81
N ASP A 44 -1.20 -2.36 18.89
CA ASP A 44 -0.42 -3.61 19.00
C ASP A 44 0.98 -3.43 19.64
N MET A 45 1.35 -2.22 20.10
CA MET A 45 2.66 -2.00 20.71
C MET A 45 2.59 -1.93 22.24
N VAL A 46 3.39 -2.78 22.89
CA VAL A 46 3.64 -2.72 24.35
C VAL A 46 4.89 -1.89 24.61
N LEU A 47 4.70 -0.67 25.10
CA LEU A 47 5.81 0.25 25.33
C LEU A 47 6.40 0.13 26.73
N THR A 48 7.73 0.23 26.80
CA THR A 48 8.42 0.50 28.07
C THR A 48 8.05 1.89 28.60
N ARG A 49 8.29 2.11 29.89
CA ARG A 49 8.08 3.43 30.52
C ARG A 49 8.85 4.54 29.79
N ASP A 50 10.11 4.28 29.42
CA ASP A 50 10.95 5.27 28.76
C ASP A 50 10.44 5.58 27.35
N GLN A 51 10.02 4.56 26.59
CA GLN A 51 9.37 4.75 25.29
C GLN A 51 8.09 5.59 25.39
N MET A 52 7.24 5.30 26.38
CA MET A 52 6.02 6.07 26.59
C MET A 52 6.30 7.52 26.97
N LEU A 53 7.32 7.78 27.81
CA LEU A 53 7.71 9.14 28.18
C LEU A 53 8.19 9.95 26.97
N ASP A 54 8.93 9.33 26.06
CA ASP A 54 9.42 9.99 24.84
C ASP A 54 8.27 10.31 23.87
N VAL A 55 7.29 9.41 23.71
CA VAL A 55 6.06 9.69 22.94
C VAL A 55 5.34 10.92 23.52
N ILE A 56 5.18 10.98 24.85
CA ILE A 56 4.53 12.08 25.55
C ILE A 56 5.30 13.39 25.38
N GLU A 57 6.64 13.35 25.44
CA GLU A 57 7.50 14.53 25.28
C GLU A 57 7.44 15.06 23.84
N ASP A 58 7.47 14.18 22.84
CA ASP A 58 7.32 14.54 21.43
C ASP A 58 5.98 15.22 21.15
N PHE A 59 4.91 14.65 21.71
CA PHE A 59 3.56 15.22 21.63
C PHE A 59 3.49 16.60 22.29
N LYS A 60 3.99 16.75 23.53
CA LYS A 60 4.05 18.05 24.23
C LYS A 60 4.83 19.10 23.45
N THR A 61 5.95 18.70 22.84
CA THR A 61 6.77 19.60 22.02
C THR A 61 6.03 20.06 20.77
N ARG A 62 5.24 19.17 20.13
CA ARG A 62 4.40 19.50 18.98
C ARG A 62 3.33 20.54 19.33
N ILE A 63 2.71 20.41 20.50
CA ILE A 63 1.64 21.32 20.96
C ILE A 63 2.18 22.66 21.43
N ASN A 64 3.18 22.65 22.31
CA ASN A 64 3.60 23.86 23.03
C ASN A 64 4.59 24.72 22.24
N GLY A 65 5.21 24.20 21.16
CA GLY A 65 6.21 24.92 20.36
C GLY A 65 7.52 25.26 21.09
N THR A 66 7.61 24.99 22.40
CA THR A 66 8.79 25.25 23.21
C THR A 66 9.78 24.09 23.11
N SER A 67 10.87 24.28 22.37
CA SER A 67 12.04 23.41 22.46
C SER A 67 12.70 23.62 23.82
N HIS A 68 12.39 22.77 24.80
CA HIS A 68 13.23 22.72 25.99
C HIS A 68 14.65 22.32 25.57
N ARG A 69 15.64 23.08 26.09
CA ARG A 69 17.06 22.87 25.83
C ARG A 69 17.38 21.40 26.11
N ARG A 70 17.54 20.63 25.03
CA ARG A 70 17.70 19.17 25.03
C ARG A 70 18.79 18.82 26.04
N ARG A 71 18.41 18.35 27.24
CA ARG A 71 19.34 17.60 28.07
C ARG A 71 19.77 16.44 27.18
N ARG A 72 21.07 16.32 26.91
CA ARG A 72 21.72 15.19 26.21
C ARG A 72 21.10 13.89 26.73
N ARG A 73 20.03 13.43 26.10
CA ARG A 73 19.41 12.15 26.34
C ARG A 73 19.52 11.44 25.01
N LYS A 74 20.04 10.22 25.11
CA LYS A 74 20.01 9.23 24.05
C LYS A 74 18.57 9.26 23.56
N ALA A 75 18.32 9.76 22.36
CA ALA A 75 17.04 9.49 21.75
C ALA A 75 16.84 7.96 21.78
N ILE A 76 15.62 7.48 21.65
CA ILE A 76 15.29 6.08 21.30
C ILE A 76 15.78 5.84 19.85
N VAL A 77 17.07 6.04 19.71
CA VAL A 77 17.95 6.08 18.57
C VAL A 77 19.26 5.60 19.20
N GLY A 78 19.53 4.31 19.09
CA GLY A 78 20.71 3.75 19.70
C GLY A 78 20.72 2.24 19.74
N ASN A 79 21.93 1.71 19.54
CA ASN A 79 22.32 0.31 19.72
C ASN A 79 21.74 -0.39 20.97
N ASN A 80 21.23 0.34 21.96
CA ASN A 80 20.72 -0.21 23.21
C ASN A 80 19.40 -0.97 23.07
N LEU A 81 18.53 -0.59 22.11
CA LEU A 81 17.29 -1.33 21.81
C LEU A 81 17.45 -2.28 20.63
N ARG A 82 18.62 -2.31 19.99
CA ARG A 82 18.90 -3.29 18.93
C ARG A 82 19.19 -4.65 19.56
N TRP A 83 18.79 -5.71 18.86
CA TRP A 83 19.20 -7.05 19.21
C TRP A 83 20.71 -7.22 19.00
N ILE A 84 21.40 -7.66 20.05
CA ILE A 84 22.86 -7.78 20.04
C ILE A 84 23.24 -8.97 19.14
N ASN A 85 24.36 -8.84 18.42
CA ASN A 85 24.90 -9.86 17.52
C ASN A 85 23.96 -10.27 16.37
N ARG A 86 22.85 -9.54 16.14
CA ARG A 86 21.85 -9.83 15.08
C ARG A 86 21.12 -11.16 15.28
N THR A 87 21.26 -11.78 16.45
CA THR A 87 20.59 -13.03 16.80
C THR A 87 19.52 -12.75 17.86
N ILE A 88 18.28 -13.14 17.58
CA ILE A 88 17.10 -12.94 18.42
C ILE A 88 16.73 -14.29 19.03
N PRO A 89 17.03 -14.54 20.31
CA PRO A 89 16.60 -15.76 20.98
C PRO A 89 15.08 -15.72 21.20
N TYR A 90 14.41 -16.86 21.03
CA TYR A 90 12.97 -16.98 21.26
C TYR A 90 12.58 -18.31 21.87
N GLU A 91 11.43 -18.36 22.54
CA GLU A 91 10.80 -19.59 23.00
C GLU A 91 9.28 -19.56 22.77
N PHE A 92 8.67 -20.73 22.79
CA PHE A 92 7.23 -20.89 22.66
C PHE A 92 6.61 -21.28 24.00
N LYS A 93 5.64 -20.49 24.46
CA LYS A 93 4.86 -20.83 25.65
C LYS A 93 3.89 -22.00 25.42
N ASP A 94 3.36 -22.11 24.21
CA ASP A 94 2.42 -23.15 23.78
C ASP A 94 3.13 -24.23 22.94
N LYS A 95 2.67 -25.48 23.02
CA LYS A 95 3.20 -26.64 22.29
C LYS A 95 2.43 -26.99 21.01
N ASP A 96 1.44 -26.19 20.63
CA ASP A 96 0.71 -26.35 19.38
C ASP A 96 1.63 -26.21 18.16
N ASN A 97 1.89 -27.34 17.49
CA ASN A 97 2.80 -27.42 16.36
C ASN A 97 2.39 -26.51 15.20
N LYS A 98 1.09 -26.38 14.90
CA LYS A 98 0.62 -25.54 13.78
C LYS A 98 0.88 -24.06 14.06
N TRP A 99 0.61 -23.62 15.29
CA TRP A 99 0.89 -22.26 15.72
C TRP A 99 2.39 -21.96 15.77
N GLN A 100 3.20 -22.90 16.25
CA GLN A 100 4.66 -22.74 16.21
C GLN A 100 5.20 -22.71 14.78
N GLU A 101 4.66 -23.52 13.87
CA GLU A 101 5.04 -23.52 12.45
C GLU A 101 4.67 -22.20 11.78
N LEU A 102 3.47 -21.67 12.04
CA LEU A 102 3.08 -20.33 11.61
C LEU A 102 4.11 -19.27 12.04
N ILE A 103 4.54 -19.30 13.31
CA ILE A 103 5.53 -18.35 13.80
C ILE A 103 6.88 -18.53 13.11
N ARG A 104 7.33 -19.78 12.92
CA ARG A 104 8.56 -20.07 12.18
C ARG A 104 8.49 -19.55 10.74
N ASN A 105 7.33 -19.62 10.08
CA ASN A 105 7.15 -19.07 8.74
C ASN A 105 7.27 -17.54 8.73
N GLY A 106 6.76 -16.84 9.76
CA GLY A 106 6.94 -15.40 9.91
C GLY A 106 8.39 -15.01 10.20
N ILE A 107 9.09 -15.80 11.03
CA ILE A 107 10.54 -15.68 11.25
C ILE A 107 11.30 -15.82 9.92
N GLN A 108 10.95 -16.83 9.12
CA GLN A 108 11.62 -17.11 7.85
C GLN A 108 11.54 -15.94 6.87
N LYS A 109 10.44 -15.16 6.86
CA LYS A 109 10.33 -13.94 6.04
C LYS A 109 11.46 -12.94 6.34
N TRP A 110 11.80 -12.74 7.61
CA TRP A 110 12.91 -11.87 8.01
C TRP A 110 14.28 -12.51 7.74
N GLU A 111 14.46 -13.79 8.04
CA GLU A 111 15.75 -14.48 7.87
C GLU A 111 16.15 -14.64 6.40
N ALA A 112 15.20 -14.86 5.50
CA ALA A 112 15.46 -14.98 4.06
C ALA A 112 15.97 -13.67 3.45
N GLU A 113 15.57 -12.54 4.03
CA GLU A 113 15.71 -11.21 3.44
C GLU A 113 16.77 -10.34 4.15
N THR A 114 17.18 -10.76 5.35
CA THR A 114 18.11 -10.00 6.21
C THR A 114 19.18 -10.88 6.85
N CYS A 115 20.16 -10.24 7.47
CA CYS A 115 21.16 -10.92 8.28
C CYS A 115 20.71 -11.29 9.70
N LEU A 116 19.48 -10.94 10.07
CA LEU A 116 18.93 -11.31 11.37
C LEU A 116 18.74 -12.83 11.43
N ARG A 117 18.99 -13.41 12.60
CA ARG A 117 18.77 -14.84 12.87
C ARG A 117 17.95 -15.02 14.12
N PHE A 118 17.04 -15.97 14.09
CA PHE A 118 16.24 -16.37 15.22
C PHE A 118 16.71 -17.74 15.68
N LYS A 119 16.84 -17.91 17.00
CA LYS A 119 17.22 -19.22 17.57
C LYS A 119 16.38 -19.54 18.78
N THR A 120 16.17 -20.82 19.02
CA THR A 120 15.59 -21.26 20.29
C THR A 120 16.47 -20.78 21.45
N LYS A 121 15.81 -20.23 22.47
CA LYS A 121 16.47 -19.68 23.66
C LYS A 121 17.21 -20.80 24.41
N GLY A 122 18.47 -20.53 24.74
CA GLY A 122 19.25 -21.27 25.73
C GLY A 122 19.36 -20.48 27.03
N LEU A 123 20.56 -19.99 27.33
CA LEU A 123 20.89 -19.25 28.56
C LEU A 123 20.78 -17.72 28.40
N GLU A 124 20.37 -17.24 27.23
CA GLU A 124 20.24 -15.81 26.96
C GLU A 124 19.19 -15.18 27.89
N LYS A 125 19.54 -14.02 28.46
CA LYS A 125 18.65 -13.25 29.34
C LYS A 125 17.58 -12.49 28.56
N ASP A 126 17.95 -11.96 27.40
CA ASP A 126 17.09 -11.16 26.55
C ASP A 126 16.54 -12.05 25.43
N TYR A 127 15.23 -12.20 25.35
CA TYR A 127 14.59 -13.10 24.38
C TYR A 127 13.10 -12.82 24.24
N ILE A 128 12.51 -13.31 23.15
CA ILE A 128 11.08 -13.24 22.87
C ILE A 128 10.38 -14.51 23.39
N GLU A 129 9.43 -14.40 24.29
CA GLU A 129 8.47 -15.47 24.61
C GLU A 129 7.21 -15.27 23.75
N PHE A 130 7.00 -16.16 22.76
CA PHE A 130 5.76 -16.18 22.01
C PHE A 130 4.65 -16.82 22.84
N LEU A 131 3.46 -16.23 22.82
CA LEU A 131 2.28 -16.77 23.49
C LEU A 131 0.98 -16.51 22.71
N LYS A 132 -0.07 -17.26 23.05
CA LYS A 132 -1.44 -17.01 22.58
C LYS A 132 -2.15 -16.08 23.57
N GLY A 133 -1.95 -14.77 23.43
CA GLY A 133 -2.57 -13.75 24.27
C GLY A 133 -3.92 -13.29 23.73
N GLY A 134 -4.47 -12.25 24.35
CA GLY A 134 -5.63 -11.55 23.80
C GLY A 134 -5.18 -10.63 22.67
N GLY A 135 -5.30 -11.08 21.42
CA GLY A 135 -4.88 -10.30 20.25
C GLY A 135 -3.42 -10.52 19.82
N CYS A 136 -2.93 -9.64 18.95
CA CYS A 136 -1.60 -9.62 18.35
C CYS A 136 -0.86 -8.38 18.88
N TYR A 137 0.31 -8.55 19.47
CA TYR A 137 1.09 -7.41 19.95
C TYR A 137 2.54 -7.78 20.21
N SER A 138 3.43 -6.78 20.18
CA SER A 138 4.82 -6.93 20.57
C SER A 138 5.40 -5.67 21.21
N SER A 139 6.58 -5.83 21.83
CA SER A 139 7.37 -4.68 22.28
C SER A 139 8.22 -4.14 21.14
N VAL A 140 8.49 -2.83 21.13
CA VAL A 140 9.32 -2.22 20.08
C VAL A 140 10.81 -2.35 20.41
N GLY A 141 11.52 -3.17 19.66
CA GLY A 141 12.94 -3.46 19.86
C GLY A 141 13.22 -4.42 21.03
N ARG A 142 14.51 -4.58 21.36
CA ARG A 142 14.99 -5.34 22.52
C ARG A 142 14.85 -4.50 23.80
N ILE A 143 13.87 -4.85 24.64
CA ILE A 143 13.58 -4.11 25.88
C ILE A 143 14.36 -4.63 27.11
N GLY A 144 15.06 -5.76 26.95
CA GLY A 144 15.83 -6.42 28.00
C GLY A 144 15.00 -7.44 28.79
N GLY A 145 15.64 -8.53 29.20
CA GLY A 145 14.96 -9.65 29.83
C GLY A 145 13.99 -10.37 28.88
N ARG A 146 13.04 -11.11 29.48
CA ARG A 146 11.95 -11.74 28.73
C ARG A 146 10.96 -10.69 28.25
N GLN A 147 10.73 -10.62 26.95
CA GLN A 147 9.68 -9.79 26.34
C GLN A 147 8.66 -10.66 25.60
N TYR A 148 7.42 -10.21 25.59
CA TYR A 148 6.31 -10.97 25.03
C TYR A 148 5.97 -10.55 23.61
N THR A 149 5.70 -11.53 22.75
CA THR A 149 5.00 -11.32 21.49
C THR A 149 3.76 -12.22 21.47
N SER A 150 2.59 -11.61 21.39
CA SER A 150 1.33 -12.34 21.32
C SER A 150 0.97 -12.60 19.87
N ILE A 151 0.69 -13.87 19.56
CA ILE A 151 0.01 -14.30 18.33
C ILE A 151 -1.23 -15.05 18.80
N GLY A 152 -2.26 -14.28 19.16
CA GLY A 152 -3.52 -14.78 19.69
C GLY A 152 -4.47 -15.32 18.60
N PHE A 153 -5.70 -15.60 19.01
CA PHE A 153 -6.78 -15.98 18.10
C PHE A 153 -7.13 -14.81 17.16
N GLY A 154 -7.21 -15.08 15.86
CA GLY A 154 -7.41 -14.07 14.81
C GLY A 154 -6.11 -13.46 14.27
N CYS A 155 -4.96 -13.88 14.80
CA CYS A 155 -3.63 -13.41 14.38
C CYS A 155 -2.89 -14.43 13.50
N GLU A 156 -3.56 -15.52 13.08
CA GLU A 156 -2.93 -16.68 12.45
C GLU A 156 -2.47 -16.47 10.98
N GLY A 157 -2.06 -15.26 10.62
CA GLY A 157 -1.51 -14.90 9.32
C GLY A 157 0.01 -14.75 9.35
N VAL A 158 0.72 -15.30 8.37
CA VAL A 158 2.19 -15.23 8.33
C VAL A 158 2.68 -13.78 8.25
N GLY A 159 1.98 -12.90 7.52
CA GLY A 159 2.31 -11.49 7.48
C GLY A 159 2.02 -10.75 8.79
N ILE A 160 0.99 -11.15 9.55
CA ILE A 160 0.75 -10.61 10.90
C ILE A 160 1.91 -10.99 11.82
N VAL A 161 2.36 -12.25 11.80
CA VAL A 161 3.57 -12.65 12.55
C VAL A 161 4.78 -11.80 12.13
N ALA A 162 4.98 -11.58 10.83
CA ALA A 162 6.09 -10.78 10.34
C ALA A 162 6.00 -9.30 10.78
N HIS A 163 4.80 -8.74 10.87
CA HIS A 163 4.53 -7.41 11.42
C HIS A 163 4.91 -7.33 12.90
N GLU A 164 4.43 -8.26 13.73
CA GLU A 164 4.77 -8.31 15.16
C GLU A 164 6.26 -8.51 15.41
N LEU A 165 6.91 -9.31 14.56
CA LEU A 165 8.36 -9.44 14.56
C LEU A 165 9.06 -8.14 14.13
N GLY A 166 8.48 -7.37 13.20
CA GLY A 166 8.94 -6.03 12.83
C GLY A 166 9.00 -5.11 14.03
N HIS A 167 7.95 -5.08 14.87
CA HIS A 167 7.98 -4.38 16.16
C HIS A 167 9.12 -4.88 17.05
N ALA A 168 9.22 -6.19 17.27
CA ALA A 168 10.29 -6.77 18.08
C ALA A 168 11.69 -6.41 17.56
N ILE A 169 11.88 -6.29 16.24
CA ILE A 169 13.13 -5.87 15.59
C ILE A 169 13.44 -4.39 15.86
N GLY A 170 12.40 -3.56 16.04
CA GLY A 170 12.51 -2.15 16.40
C GLY A 170 11.69 -1.20 15.52
N PHE A 171 10.74 -1.72 14.74
CA PHE A 171 9.93 -0.90 13.84
C PHE A 171 8.70 -0.34 14.53
N TRP A 172 8.43 0.93 14.21
CA TRP A 172 7.17 1.59 14.47
C TRP A 172 6.33 1.53 13.21
N HIS A 173 5.07 1.94 13.31
CA HIS A 173 4.22 2.02 12.14
C HIS A 173 4.63 3.08 11.13
N GLU A 174 4.40 2.77 9.85
CA GLU A 174 4.73 3.64 8.72
C GLU A 174 3.88 4.93 8.72
N GLN A 175 2.59 4.85 9.09
CA GLN A 175 1.74 6.03 9.25
C GLN A 175 2.09 6.88 10.47
N SER A 176 3.06 6.49 11.29
CA SER A 176 3.54 7.29 12.43
C SER A 176 4.79 8.09 12.06
N ARG A 177 5.27 7.99 10.81
CA ARG A 177 6.44 8.72 10.32
C ARG A 177 6.29 10.25 10.41
N PRO A 178 7.40 10.97 10.65
CA PRO A 178 7.39 12.43 10.75
C PRO A 178 6.98 13.13 9.44
N ASP A 179 7.24 12.47 8.29
CA ASP A 179 6.96 12.99 6.95
C ASP A 179 5.66 12.46 6.31
N ARG A 180 4.86 11.64 7.03
CA ARG A 180 3.63 11.02 6.52
C ARG A 180 2.65 12.01 5.90
N ASP A 181 2.58 13.24 6.43
CA ASP A 181 1.60 14.25 5.99
C ASP A 181 1.89 14.74 4.56
N LYS A 182 2.99 14.31 3.94
CA LYS A 182 3.25 14.48 2.49
C LYS A 182 2.50 13.46 1.63
N TYR A 183 2.08 12.33 2.21
CA TYR A 183 1.57 11.15 1.51
C TYR A 183 0.13 10.80 1.90
N ILE A 184 -0.25 11.02 3.15
CA ILE A 184 -1.59 10.71 3.67
C ILE A 184 -2.22 11.92 4.37
N ASN A 185 -3.55 11.89 4.48
CA ASN A 185 -4.35 12.73 5.35
C ASN A 185 -5.04 11.85 6.39
N ILE A 186 -5.17 12.37 7.61
CA ILE A 186 -5.92 11.71 8.68
C ILE A 186 -7.29 12.36 8.80
N ASN A 187 -8.34 11.59 8.53
CA ASN A 187 -9.73 12.01 8.66
C ASN A 187 -10.20 11.87 10.11
N GLU A 188 -9.97 12.93 10.87
CA GLU A 188 -10.27 12.99 12.30
C GLU A 188 -11.75 12.90 12.67
N ASP A 189 -12.64 13.15 11.71
CA ASP A 189 -14.08 13.22 11.97
C ASP A 189 -14.71 11.83 12.08
N HIS A 190 -13.99 10.80 11.60
CA HIS A 190 -14.39 9.39 11.68
C HIS A 190 -13.45 8.55 12.56
N ILE A 191 -12.66 9.17 13.43
CA ILE A 191 -11.82 8.45 14.40
C ILE A 191 -12.64 8.22 15.68
N TYR A 192 -12.68 6.96 16.13
CA TYR A 192 -13.32 6.59 17.38
C TYR A 192 -12.83 7.47 18.55
N ARG A 193 -13.78 7.90 19.38
CA ARG A 193 -13.46 8.88 20.43
C ARG A 193 -12.40 8.32 21.39
N GLY A 194 -11.35 9.10 21.61
CA GLY A 194 -10.25 8.75 22.52
C GLY A 194 -9.07 8.02 21.86
N THR A 195 -9.16 7.61 20.59
CA THR A 195 -8.08 6.86 19.90
C THR A 195 -7.21 7.73 18.99
N LYS A 196 -7.48 9.05 18.90
CA LYS A 196 -6.67 10.00 18.10
C LYS A 196 -5.17 9.94 18.38
N GLY A 197 -4.78 9.57 19.60
CA GLY A 197 -3.37 9.42 20.00
C GLY A 197 -2.62 8.35 19.20
N ASN A 198 -3.31 7.36 18.64
CA ASN A 198 -2.73 6.29 17.81
C ASN A 198 -2.32 6.77 16.40
N PHE A 199 -2.57 8.03 16.09
CA PHE A 199 -2.14 8.67 14.86
C PHE A 199 -1.13 9.79 15.17
N GLU A 200 -0.47 9.83 16.32
CA GLU A 200 0.56 10.85 16.56
C GLU A 200 1.84 10.54 15.76
N LYS A 201 2.55 11.59 15.34
CA LYS A 201 3.81 11.43 14.61
C LYS A 201 4.97 11.23 15.57
N ARG A 202 5.91 10.37 15.17
CA ARG A 202 7.17 10.09 15.87
C ARG A 202 8.30 10.90 15.26
N LYS A 203 9.29 11.30 16.05
CA LYS A 203 10.50 12.01 15.56
C LYS A 203 11.77 11.15 15.63
N ASP A 204 11.69 10.00 16.28
CA ASP A 204 12.79 9.12 16.67
C ASP A 204 12.88 7.84 15.83
N ILE A 205 12.23 7.79 14.67
CA ILE A 205 12.36 6.63 13.77
C ILE A 205 13.72 6.68 13.07
N GLU A 206 14.56 5.68 13.36
CA GLU A 206 15.88 5.51 12.75
C GLU A 206 15.79 5.04 11.28
N GLY A 207 16.81 5.39 10.49
CA GLY A 207 16.97 4.86 9.13
C GLY A 207 16.08 5.49 8.06
N LEU A 208 15.20 6.43 8.41
CA LEU A 208 14.27 7.05 7.46
C LEU A 208 14.92 7.93 6.39
N LYS A 209 16.15 8.42 6.60
CA LYS A 209 16.79 9.35 5.66
C LYS A 209 17.00 8.72 4.27
N ASP A 210 17.27 7.41 4.24
CA ASP A 210 17.63 6.68 3.03
C ASP A 210 16.53 5.69 2.58
N VAL A 211 15.35 5.75 3.22
CA VAL A 211 14.19 4.89 2.94
C VAL A 211 12.96 5.76 2.66
N PRO A 212 12.37 5.67 1.45
CA PRO A 212 11.16 6.43 1.14
C PRO A 212 9.96 5.99 1.98
N TYR A 213 8.91 6.82 2.03
CA TYR A 213 7.61 6.39 2.56
C TYR A 213 7.00 5.32 1.65
N ASP A 214 6.54 4.22 2.23
CA ASP A 214 5.95 3.12 1.46
C ASP A 214 4.52 2.80 1.88
N PHE A 215 3.57 3.02 0.96
CA PHE A 215 2.17 2.65 1.17
C PHE A 215 1.99 1.15 1.37
N GLY A 216 2.85 0.32 0.75
CA GLY A 216 2.78 -1.13 0.84
C GLY A 216 3.57 -1.74 2.00
N SER A 217 4.11 -0.93 2.92
CA SER A 217 4.81 -1.45 4.10
C SER A 217 3.88 -2.33 4.92
N ILE A 218 4.41 -3.46 5.41
CA ILE A 218 3.66 -4.33 6.34
C ILE A 218 3.34 -3.61 7.64
N MET A 219 4.10 -2.55 7.98
CA MET A 219 3.93 -1.71 9.16
C MET A 219 2.96 -0.55 8.91
N HIS A 220 2.29 -0.48 7.76
CA HIS A 220 1.29 0.55 7.49
C HIS A 220 -0.10 0.08 7.93
N TYR A 221 -0.83 0.94 8.64
CA TYR A 221 -2.25 0.72 8.94
C TYR A 221 -3.12 0.64 7.70
N GLY A 222 -4.23 -0.09 7.83
CA GLY A 222 -5.30 -0.09 6.84
C GLY A 222 -6.09 1.23 6.79
N PRO A 223 -6.89 1.42 5.73
CA PRO A 223 -7.61 2.66 5.48
C PRO A 223 -8.65 3.03 6.56
N GLN A 224 -9.11 2.06 7.34
CA GLN A 224 -10.17 2.21 8.34
C GLN A 224 -9.72 1.97 9.78
N ALA A 225 -8.41 1.99 10.04
CA ALA A 225 -7.88 1.84 11.39
C ALA A 225 -8.57 2.83 12.33
N PHE A 226 -9.06 2.36 13.48
CA PHE A 226 -9.75 3.19 14.47
C PHE A 226 -11.00 3.94 13.98
N THR A 227 -11.66 3.50 12.91
CA THR A 227 -12.89 4.13 12.45
C THR A 227 -14.04 4.00 13.44
N ASP A 228 -14.89 5.02 13.55
CA ASP A 228 -16.17 4.95 14.27
C ASP A 228 -17.33 4.44 13.40
N ASP A 229 -17.21 4.55 12.08
CA ASP A 229 -18.13 4.01 11.08
C ASP A 229 -17.35 3.36 9.92
N TYR A 230 -17.59 2.07 9.69
CA TYR A 230 -17.00 1.28 8.62
C TYR A 230 -17.40 1.71 7.20
N LYS A 231 -18.23 2.74 7.06
CA LYS A 231 -18.48 3.39 5.77
C LYS A 231 -17.41 4.42 5.40
N TYR A 232 -16.57 4.85 6.33
CA TYR A 232 -15.58 5.90 6.08
C TYR A 232 -14.16 5.40 6.34
N THR A 233 -13.20 6.08 5.71
CA THR A 233 -11.77 5.86 5.92
C THR A 233 -11.23 6.89 6.92
N THR A 234 -10.36 6.46 7.81
CA THR A 234 -9.60 7.33 8.71
C THR A 234 -8.27 7.75 8.12
N ILE A 235 -7.68 6.91 7.25
CA ILE A 235 -6.45 7.20 6.52
C ILE A 235 -6.76 7.30 5.03
N GLU A 236 -6.55 8.49 4.49
CA GLU A 236 -6.76 8.79 3.07
C GLU A 236 -5.41 9.05 2.40
N THR A 237 -5.07 8.31 1.36
CA THR A 237 -3.88 8.58 0.56
C THR A 237 -4.10 9.82 -0.29
N LYS A 238 -3.12 10.72 -0.32
CA LYS A 238 -3.19 11.93 -1.15
C LYS A 238 -3.24 11.61 -2.64
N ASP A 239 -2.57 10.53 -3.01
CA ASP A 239 -2.71 9.90 -4.29
C ASP A 239 -3.69 8.73 -4.16
N HIS A 240 -4.92 8.92 -4.63
CA HIS A 240 -6.03 7.98 -4.47
C HIS A 240 -5.76 6.60 -5.08
N ARG A 241 -4.84 6.50 -6.03
CA ARG A 241 -4.47 5.23 -6.66
C ARG A 241 -3.89 4.26 -5.62
N TYR A 242 -3.21 4.78 -4.61
CA TYR A 242 -2.59 4.02 -3.53
C TYR A 242 -3.53 3.67 -2.38
N GLN A 243 -4.81 4.06 -2.44
CA GLN A 243 -5.75 3.85 -1.33
C GLN A 243 -5.94 2.37 -0.99
N HIS A 244 -5.83 1.50 -1.99
CA HIS A 244 -5.90 0.05 -1.83
C HIS A 244 -4.51 -0.61 -1.76
N THR A 245 -3.43 0.16 -1.56
CA THR A 245 -2.09 -0.40 -1.30
C THR A 245 -1.83 -0.49 0.22
N ILE A 246 -2.42 0.41 1.00
CA ILE A 246 -2.19 0.49 2.45
C ILE A 246 -2.90 -0.63 3.23
N GLY A 247 -2.29 -1.09 4.32
CA GLY A 247 -2.87 -2.09 5.21
C GLY A 247 -2.69 -3.55 4.79
N GLN A 248 -1.90 -3.82 3.77
CA GLN A 248 -1.62 -5.20 3.35
C GLN A 248 -0.91 -5.98 4.48
N ARG A 249 -1.23 -7.28 4.60
CA ARG A 249 -0.59 -8.23 5.54
C ARG A 249 -0.13 -9.51 4.84
N GLN A 250 0.26 -9.39 3.57
CA GLN A 250 0.71 -10.52 2.77
C GLN A 250 2.21 -10.79 2.94
N ASP A 251 3.04 -9.75 2.79
CA ASP A 251 4.49 -9.88 2.88
C ASP A 251 5.21 -8.59 3.25
N LEU A 252 6.49 -8.71 3.58
CA LEU A 252 7.40 -7.57 3.79
C LEU A 252 7.58 -6.80 2.47
N SER A 253 7.47 -5.48 2.53
CA SER A 253 7.86 -4.63 1.41
C SER A 253 9.38 -4.56 1.27
N PHE A 254 9.86 -4.17 0.08
CA PHE A 254 11.29 -3.92 -0.12
C PHE A 254 11.85 -2.88 0.87
N THR A 255 11.07 -1.86 1.23
CA THR A 255 11.48 -0.83 2.19
C THR A 255 11.55 -1.35 3.62
N ASP A 256 10.66 -2.25 4.04
CA ASP A 256 10.73 -2.90 5.36
C ASP A 256 12.07 -3.66 5.51
N ILE A 257 12.39 -4.45 4.48
CA ILE A 257 13.62 -5.24 4.41
C ILE A 257 14.85 -4.32 4.34
N LYS A 258 14.79 -3.26 3.53
CA LYS A 258 15.89 -2.29 3.40
C LYS A 258 16.16 -1.60 4.72
N GLN A 259 15.12 -1.15 5.42
CA GLN A 259 15.28 -0.52 6.73
C GLN A 259 15.93 -1.48 7.73
N ALA A 260 15.53 -2.75 7.75
CA ALA A 260 16.10 -3.74 8.67
C ALA A 260 17.58 -3.98 8.38
N ASN A 261 17.93 -4.09 7.10
CA ASN A 261 19.31 -4.25 6.66
C ASN A 261 20.17 -3.02 6.93
N LEU A 262 19.62 -1.81 6.81
CA LEU A 262 20.33 -0.59 7.19
C LEU A 262 20.62 -0.54 8.70
N LEU A 263 19.70 -1.04 9.53
CA LEU A 263 19.88 -1.07 10.99
C LEU A 263 20.84 -2.17 11.47
N TYR A 264 20.80 -3.35 10.85
CA TYR A 264 21.47 -4.54 11.37
C TYR A 264 22.58 -5.11 10.49
N CYS A 265 22.60 -4.83 9.20
CA CYS A 265 23.38 -5.60 8.23
C CYS A 265 24.37 -4.75 7.40
N ASN A 266 24.40 -3.43 7.63
CA ASN A 266 25.25 -2.50 6.89
C ASN A 266 26.77 -2.80 7.00
N ASP A 267 27.20 -3.54 8.02
CA ASP A 267 28.60 -3.92 8.25
C ASP A 267 29.04 -5.20 7.53
N ILE A 268 28.11 -5.93 6.91
CA ILE A 268 28.39 -7.26 6.32
C ILE A 268 29.10 -7.13 4.98
N CYS A 269 28.52 -6.37 4.06
CA CYS A 269 29.10 -6.18 2.73
C CYS A 269 30.04 -4.99 2.74
N LYS A 270 31.34 -5.28 2.83
CA LYS A 270 32.41 -4.27 2.76
C LYS A 270 32.66 -3.76 1.34
N ASN A 271 32.35 -4.59 0.34
CA ASN A 271 32.48 -4.24 -1.06
C ASN A 271 31.20 -3.55 -1.54
N GLN A 272 31.36 -2.44 -2.26
CA GLN A 272 30.24 -1.74 -2.86
C GLN A 272 30.08 -2.17 -4.32
N ILE A 273 28.99 -2.89 -4.60
CA ILE A 273 28.49 -3.10 -5.95
C ILE A 273 27.48 -1.99 -6.28
N SER A 274 27.50 -1.51 -7.52
CA SER A 274 26.63 -0.41 -7.96
C SER A 274 25.24 -0.93 -8.34
N CYS A 275 24.39 -1.13 -7.34
CA CYS A 275 23.01 -1.56 -7.53
C CYS A 275 22.16 -0.48 -8.22
N GLN A 276 21.32 -0.89 -9.16
CA GLN A 276 20.40 -0.01 -9.87
C GLN A 276 19.08 0.17 -9.11
N TYR A 277 18.33 1.21 -9.49
CA TYR A 277 16.96 1.49 -9.04
C TYR A 277 16.76 1.54 -7.51
N GLY A 278 17.81 1.89 -6.77
CA GLY A 278 17.77 1.98 -5.31
C GLY A 278 17.93 0.65 -4.57
N GLY A 279 18.32 -0.41 -5.29
CA GLY A 279 18.84 -1.65 -4.73
C GLY A 279 20.09 -1.42 -3.88
N TYR A 280 20.49 -2.43 -3.11
CA TYR A 280 21.66 -2.38 -2.23
C TYR A 280 22.31 -3.77 -2.13
N PRO A 281 23.59 -3.90 -1.72
CA PRO A 281 24.26 -5.20 -1.63
C PRO A 281 23.47 -6.19 -0.76
N ASN A 282 23.27 -7.41 -1.26
CA ASN A 282 22.54 -8.43 -0.52
C ASN A 282 23.39 -8.94 0.66
N PRO A 283 22.92 -8.84 1.92
CA PRO A 283 23.70 -9.26 3.08
C PRO A 283 24.01 -10.76 3.14
N HIS A 284 23.26 -11.60 2.41
CA HIS A 284 23.58 -13.03 2.30
C HIS A 284 24.59 -13.34 1.20
N ASP A 285 24.78 -12.43 0.26
CA ASP A 285 25.64 -12.61 -0.90
C ASP A 285 26.04 -11.24 -1.47
N CYS A 286 27.18 -10.73 -1.01
CA CYS A 286 27.67 -9.40 -1.37
C CYS A 286 28.07 -9.25 -2.85
N THR A 287 27.96 -10.31 -3.67
CA THR A 287 28.21 -10.25 -5.11
C THR A 287 26.98 -9.84 -5.92
N LYS A 288 25.79 -9.88 -5.32
CA LYS A 288 24.52 -9.49 -5.95
C LYS A 288 23.75 -8.48 -5.12
N CYS A 289 22.90 -7.73 -5.79
CA CYS A 289 22.02 -6.74 -5.18
C CYS A 289 20.75 -7.39 -4.64
N LYS A 290 20.24 -6.81 -3.56
CA LYS A 290 18.85 -6.92 -3.17
C LYS A 290 18.05 -5.89 -3.96
N CYS A 291 17.07 -6.38 -4.72
CA CYS A 291 16.37 -5.58 -5.71
C CYS A 291 14.98 -5.16 -5.24
N PRO A 292 14.53 -3.95 -5.59
CA PRO A 292 13.13 -3.58 -5.44
C PRO A 292 12.22 -4.60 -6.11
N ALA A 293 11.03 -4.82 -5.53
CA ALA A 293 10.05 -5.72 -6.11
C ALA A 293 9.81 -5.36 -7.59
N GLY A 294 9.89 -6.37 -8.47
CA GLY A 294 9.73 -6.23 -9.93
C GLY A 294 11.02 -6.13 -10.71
N LEU A 295 12.15 -6.17 -10.03
CA LEU A 295 13.48 -6.18 -10.61
C LEU A 295 14.27 -7.37 -10.06
N ALA A 296 15.19 -7.88 -10.85
CA ALA A 296 16.06 -9.00 -10.56
C ALA A 296 17.40 -8.80 -11.28
N GLY A 297 18.25 -9.84 -11.26
CA GLY A 297 19.60 -9.78 -11.80
C GLY A 297 20.64 -9.45 -10.73
N VAL A 298 21.89 -9.33 -11.14
CA VAL A 298 23.01 -9.12 -10.20
C VAL A 298 23.00 -7.69 -9.67
N LEU A 299 22.63 -6.73 -10.52
CA LEU A 299 22.60 -5.29 -10.24
C LEU A 299 21.18 -4.72 -10.27
N CYS A 300 20.14 -5.55 -10.29
CA CYS A 300 18.74 -5.16 -10.45
C CYS A 300 18.39 -4.65 -11.86
N GLU A 301 19.12 -5.13 -12.87
CA GLU A 301 19.01 -4.74 -14.27
C GLU A 301 17.90 -5.46 -15.04
N SER A 302 17.47 -6.65 -14.59
CA SER A 302 16.54 -7.51 -15.31
C SER A 302 15.18 -7.62 -14.60
N LEU A 303 14.22 -8.27 -15.26
CA LEU A 303 12.94 -8.64 -14.66
C LEU A 303 13.05 -9.99 -13.92
N PRO A 304 12.26 -10.21 -12.85
CA PRO A 304 12.09 -11.52 -12.25
C PRO A 304 11.52 -12.54 -13.24
N ILE A 305 11.70 -13.83 -12.91
CA ILE A 305 11.10 -14.92 -13.68
C ILE A 305 9.58 -14.84 -13.51
N SER A 306 8.86 -14.67 -14.63
CA SER A 306 7.40 -14.67 -14.66
C SER A 306 6.86 -16.10 -14.81
N THR A 307 5.59 -16.28 -14.47
CA THR A 307 4.82 -17.47 -14.83
C THR A 307 4.84 -17.67 -16.35
N PHE A 308 4.90 -18.93 -16.79
CA PHE A 308 4.96 -19.26 -18.21
C PHE A 308 3.78 -18.65 -18.99
N GLY A 309 4.07 -17.94 -20.07
CA GLY A 309 3.07 -17.30 -20.93
C GLY A 309 2.79 -15.83 -20.63
N CYS A 310 3.49 -15.22 -19.66
CA CYS A 310 3.38 -13.78 -19.37
C CYS A 310 4.74 -13.14 -19.03
N GLY A 311 4.73 -11.81 -18.88
CA GLY A 311 5.91 -11.01 -18.58
C GLY A 311 6.73 -10.59 -19.81
N GLY A 312 7.66 -9.66 -19.60
CA GLY A 312 8.64 -9.26 -20.63
C GLY A 312 8.96 -7.76 -20.69
N GLU A 313 10.01 -7.45 -21.46
CA GLU A 313 10.39 -6.08 -21.80
C GLU A 313 9.51 -5.58 -22.95
N LEU A 314 8.86 -4.45 -22.74
CA LEU A 314 8.03 -3.76 -23.72
C LEU A 314 8.66 -2.41 -24.04
N PHE A 315 8.41 -1.91 -25.25
CA PHE A 315 8.92 -0.63 -25.71
C PHE A 315 7.75 0.24 -26.18
N ALA A 316 7.56 1.38 -25.52
CA ALA A 316 6.57 2.36 -25.90
C ALA A 316 7.00 3.05 -27.19
N THR A 317 6.03 3.28 -28.07
CA THR A 317 6.20 3.98 -29.35
C THR A 317 5.32 5.23 -29.40
N ALA A 318 5.39 5.98 -30.49
CA ALA A 318 4.49 7.11 -30.75
C ALA A 318 3.06 6.68 -31.17
N VAL A 319 2.76 5.38 -31.11
CA VAL A 319 1.44 4.81 -31.41
C VAL A 319 0.94 4.06 -30.18
N TRP A 320 -0.36 4.12 -29.92
CA TRP A 320 -0.99 3.40 -28.82
C TRP A 320 -0.77 1.89 -28.96
N GLN A 321 -0.24 1.30 -27.88
CA GLN A 321 -0.05 -0.13 -27.72
C GLN A 321 -0.88 -0.62 -26.55
N THR A 322 -1.24 -1.92 -26.56
CA THR A 322 -2.06 -2.53 -25.52
C THR A 322 -1.31 -3.70 -24.89
N LEU A 323 -1.34 -3.78 -23.57
CA LEU A 323 -0.90 -4.91 -22.77
C LEU A 323 -2.12 -5.54 -22.10
N THR A 324 -2.33 -6.84 -22.33
CA THR A 324 -3.39 -7.62 -21.69
C THR A 324 -2.80 -8.86 -21.02
N ASN A 325 -3.35 -9.26 -19.88
CA ASN A 325 -3.02 -10.52 -19.25
C ASN A 325 -4.25 -11.19 -18.67
N THR A 326 -4.28 -12.52 -18.77
CA THR A 326 -5.26 -13.41 -18.11
C THR A 326 -4.57 -14.60 -17.44
N ILE A 327 -3.24 -14.62 -17.38
CA ILE A 327 -2.47 -15.72 -16.81
C ILE A 327 -2.55 -15.65 -15.29
N GLU A 328 -2.93 -16.78 -14.69
CA GLU A 328 -2.85 -17.02 -13.25
C GLU A 328 -1.39 -17.24 -12.84
N GLY A 329 -0.95 -16.58 -11.77
CA GLY A 329 0.42 -16.59 -11.29
C GLY A 329 1.00 -15.18 -11.12
N GLU A 330 2.32 -15.09 -11.22
CA GLU A 330 3.09 -13.86 -11.06
C GLU A 330 3.74 -13.46 -12.37
N CYS A 331 3.38 -12.29 -12.87
CA CYS A 331 3.82 -11.79 -14.17
C CYS A 331 4.42 -10.40 -14.03
N PHE A 332 5.59 -10.19 -14.64
CA PHE A 332 6.36 -8.94 -14.53
C PHE A 332 6.66 -8.37 -15.91
N TRP A 333 6.27 -7.12 -16.15
CA TRP A 333 6.62 -6.37 -17.35
C TRP A 333 7.33 -5.08 -17.01
N ARG A 334 8.23 -4.66 -17.91
CA ARG A 334 8.85 -3.33 -17.88
C ARG A 334 8.58 -2.66 -19.22
N ILE A 335 7.84 -1.55 -19.19
CA ILE A 335 7.60 -0.72 -20.37
C ILE A 335 8.70 0.34 -20.38
N ASN A 336 9.49 0.36 -21.45
CA ASN A 336 10.60 1.28 -21.66
C ASN A 336 10.22 2.33 -22.71
N ALA A 337 10.58 3.59 -22.46
CA ALA A 337 10.60 4.66 -23.43
C ALA A 337 12.05 5.15 -23.65
N PRO A 338 12.33 5.83 -24.77
CA PRO A 338 13.63 6.47 -25.00
C PRO A 338 14.04 7.39 -23.83
N THR A 339 15.35 7.57 -23.65
CA THR A 339 15.91 8.43 -22.60
C THR A 339 15.28 9.82 -22.64
N ASN A 340 14.94 10.36 -21.47
CA ASN A 340 14.27 11.66 -21.28
C ASN A 340 12.82 11.75 -21.79
N GLN A 341 12.21 10.64 -22.21
CA GLN A 341 10.78 10.58 -22.51
C GLN A 341 10.01 9.95 -21.35
N ARG A 342 8.71 10.19 -21.32
CA ARG A 342 7.79 9.61 -20.34
C ARG A 342 6.78 8.72 -21.05
N ILE A 343 6.10 7.90 -20.29
CA ILE A 343 5.09 6.97 -20.78
C ILE A 343 3.74 7.48 -20.29
N HIS A 344 2.85 7.75 -21.23
CA HIS A 344 1.44 7.95 -20.94
C HIS A 344 0.76 6.59 -21.01
N PHE A 345 0.01 6.23 -19.97
CA PHE A 345 -0.74 4.98 -19.94
C PHE A 345 -2.08 5.12 -19.22
N GLU A 346 -2.99 4.21 -19.55
CA GLU A 346 -4.32 4.11 -18.95
C GLU A 346 -4.63 2.65 -18.64
N VAL A 347 -5.10 2.39 -17.42
CA VAL A 347 -5.69 1.10 -17.08
C VAL A 347 -7.14 1.11 -17.55
N LEU A 348 -7.44 0.33 -18.59
CA LEU A 348 -8.79 0.26 -19.16
C LEU A 348 -9.67 -0.69 -18.34
N GLU A 349 -9.11 -1.83 -17.97
CA GLU A 349 -9.79 -2.87 -17.20
C GLU A 349 -8.80 -3.49 -16.22
N ALA A 350 -9.24 -3.76 -14.99
CA ALA A 350 -8.49 -4.51 -13.99
C ALA A 350 -9.51 -5.26 -13.12
N ASN A 351 -9.79 -6.49 -13.51
CA ASN A 351 -10.78 -7.35 -12.87
C ASN A 351 -10.04 -8.35 -11.98
N PHE A 352 -9.92 -8.05 -10.69
CA PHE A 352 -9.43 -8.98 -9.68
C PHE A 352 -10.45 -9.06 -8.53
N GLU A 353 -10.23 -10.00 -7.61
CA GLU A 353 -11.05 -10.06 -6.40
C GLU A 353 -10.84 -8.82 -5.55
N CYS A 354 -11.93 -8.11 -5.26
CA CYS A 354 -11.91 -6.94 -4.38
C CYS A 354 -11.39 -7.28 -2.99
N ASP A 355 -10.41 -6.51 -2.54
CA ASP A 355 -10.03 -6.42 -1.13
C ASP A 355 -9.69 -4.96 -0.77
N SER A 356 -9.79 -4.65 0.53
CA SER A 356 -9.44 -3.34 1.09
C SER A 356 -8.01 -2.91 0.80
N SER A 357 -7.09 -3.88 0.70
CA SER A 357 -5.65 -3.66 0.49
C SER A 357 -5.12 -4.33 -0.78
N CYS A 358 -6.01 -4.88 -1.61
CA CYS A 358 -5.69 -5.66 -2.81
C CYS A 358 -4.45 -6.56 -2.58
N ALA A 359 -4.39 -7.28 -1.46
CA ALA A 359 -3.12 -7.87 -1.00
C ALA A 359 -2.77 -9.19 -1.69
N GLU A 360 -3.78 -10.00 -2.03
CA GLU A 360 -3.56 -11.34 -2.60
C GLU A 360 -3.60 -11.35 -4.14
N ASN A 361 -4.54 -10.60 -4.72
CA ASN A 361 -4.83 -10.56 -6.15
C ASN A 361 -4.86 -9.11 -6.62
N TYR A 362 -3.94 -8.73 -7.49
CA TYR A 362 -3.81 -7.33 -7.90
C TYR A 362 -3.02 -7.14 -9.18
N LEU A 363 -3.33 -6.02 -9.83
CA LEU A 363 -2.44 -5.30 -10.73
C LEU A 363 -1.67 -4.25 -9.92
N GLU A 364 -0.35 -4.34 -9.84
CA GLU A 364 0.50 -3.29 -9.27
C GLU A 364 1.23 -2.55 -10.38
N ILE A 365 1.31 -1.23 -10.27
CA ILE A 365 2.03 -0.39 -11.25
C ILE A 365 2.96 0.57 -10.51
N LYS A 366 4.25 0.52 -10.87
CA LYS A 366 5.26 1.48 -10.42
C LYS A 366 5.61 2.41 -11.58
N HIS A 367 5.21 3.68 -11.46
CA HIS A 367 5.39 4.70 -12.50
C HIS A 367 6.13 5.95 -12.00
N THR A 368 6.54 5.96 -10.73
CA THR A 368 7.27 7.06 -10.10
C THR A 368 8.77 6.95 -10.39
N ASP A 369 9.53 7.97 -9.99
CA ASP A 369 10.99 8.04 -10.08
C ASP A 369 11.74 7.09 -9.12
N ASN A 370 11.01 6.39 -8.25
CA ASN A 370 11.59 5.58 -7.19
C ASN A 370 10.91 4.20 -7.08
N PHE A 371 11.51 3.22 -7.74
CA PHE A 371 11.03 1.83 -7.74
C PHE A 371 11.16 1.09 -6.41
N GLN A 372 11.84 1.67 -5.41
CA GLN A 372 11.92 1.08 -4.07
C GLN A 372 10.56 1.01 -3.39
N ARG A 373 9.68 1.96 -3.68
CA ARG A 373 8.32 2.01 -3.11
C ARG A 373 7.44 0.93 -3.75
N THR A 374 6.46 0.45 -3.01
CA THR A 374 5.37 -0.35 -3.56
C THR A 374 4.57 0.50 -4.54
N GLY A 375 4.15 -0.10 -5.66
CA GLY A 375 3.31 0.56 -6.65
C GLY A 375 1.88 0.75 -6.15
N PHE A 376 1.07 1.47 -6.92
CA PHE A 376 -0.36 1.50 -6.63
C PHE A 376 -0.97 0.15 -7.03
N ARG A 377 -1.87 -0.39 -6.20
CA ARG A 377 -2.53 -1.67 -6.44
C ARG A 377 -3.97 -1.46 -6.86
N GLN A 378 -4.40 -2.22 -7.86
CA GLN A 378 -5.75 -2.21 -8.36
C GLN A 378 -6.28 -3.63 -8.42
N CYS A 379 -7.40 -3.85 -7.73
CA CYS A 379 -8.14 -5.10 -7.81
C CYS A 379 -9.60 -4.89 -8.24
N CYS A 380 -10.23 -3.79 -7.78
CA CYS A 380 -11.59 -3.47 -8.20
C CYS A 380 -11.94 -1.97 -8.17
N ASN A 381 -10.93 -1.11 -8.23
CA ASN A 381 -11.12 0.32 -8.23
C ASN A 381 -11.56 0.79 -9.62
N ALA A 382 -12.30 1.90 -9.65
CA ALA A 382 -12.51 2.65 -10.89
C ALA A 382 -11.16 2.89 -11.58
N ALA A 383 -11.17 2.85 -12.92
CA ALA A 383 -9.98 3.17 -13.70
C ALA A 383 -9.39 4.50 -13.22
N PRO A 384 -8.08 4.56 -12.91
CA PRO A 384 -7.46 5.74 -12.29
C PRO A 384 -7.38 6.95 -13.24
N GLY A 385 -7.89 6.82 -14.46
CA GLY A 385 -7.74 7.80 -15.54
C GLY A 385 -6.35 7.73 -16.19
N PRO A 386 -6.03 8.72 -17.05
CA PRO A 386 -4.73 8.82 -17.70
C PRO A 386 -3.62 9.14 -16.70
N ILE A 387 -2.53 8.39 -16.80
CA ILE A 387 -1.35 8.52 -15.95
C ILE A 387 -0.12 8.77 -16.82
N ILE A 388 0.69 9.75 -16.41
CA ILE A 388 2.01 9.99 -16.99
C ILE A 388 3.07 9.53 -15.99
N SER A 389 4.00 8.71 -16.44
CA SER A 389 5.13 8.26 -15.62
C SER A 389 6.06 9.42 -15.28
N GLN A 390 6.79 9.34 -14.16
CA GLN A 390 7.77 10.35 -13.77
C GLN A 390 9.14 10.15 -14.44
N GLN A 391 9.34 8.98 -15.06
CA GLN A 391 10.58 8.56 -15.71
C GLN A 391 10.26 7.77 -16.99
N ASN A 392 11.30 7.31 -17.70
CA ASN A 392 11.17 6.59 -18.97
C ASN A 392 10.85 5.10 -18.83
N GLN A 393 10.54 4.64 -17.62
CA GLN A 393 10.23 3.24 -17.33
C GLN A 393 9.03 3.11 -16.40
N VAL A 394 8.16 2.16 -16.71
CA VAL A 394 7.03 1.74 -15.88
C VAL A 394 7.13 0.24 -15.64
N LEU A 395 7.06 -0.18 -14.38
CA LEU A 395 6.96 -1.60 -14.04
C LEU A 395 5.49 -1.95 -13.82
N VAL A 396 5.06 -3.04 -14.43
CA VAL A 396 3.69 -3.58 -14.34
C VAL A 396 3.77 -4.99 -13.81
N PHE A 397 2.93 -5.29 -12.82
CA PHE A 397 2.94 -6.53 -12.08
C PHE A 397 1.53 -7.07 -12.03
N SER A 398 1.38 -8.35 -12.28
CA SER A 398 0.11 -9.03 -12.06
C SER A 398 0.36 -10.22 -11.16
N ARG A 399 -0.33 -10.24 -10.03
CA ARG A 399 -0.38 -11.41 -9.15
C ARG A 399 -1.83 -11.88 -9.09
N SER A 400 -2.04 -13.14 -9.48
CA SER A 400 -3.34 -13.78 -9.34
C SER A 400 -3.20 -15.22 -8.86
N SER A 401 -4.02 -15.60 -7.89
CA SER A 401 -4.25 -16.98 -7.45
C SER A 401 -5.55 -17.57 -7.99
N LYS A 402 -6.27 -16.82 -8.85
CA LYS A 402 -7.56 -17.23 -9.42
C LYS A 402 -7.63 -16.95 -10.93
N PRO A 403 -8.21 -17.86 -11.74
CA PRO A 403 -8.24 -17.73 -13.20
C PRO A 403 -9.18 -16.63 -13.72
N SER A 404 -10.06 -16.07 -12.88
CA SER A 404 -10.95 -14.98 -13.28
C SER A 404 -10.25 -13.61 -13.39
N ALA A 405 -8.97 -13.53 -13.01
CA ALA A 405 -8.24 -12.28 -13.01
C ALA A 405 -7.81 -11.86 -14.42
N ASN A 406 -8.08 -10.61 -14.78
CA ASN A 406 -7.55 -10.04 -16.01
C ASN A 406 -7.28 -8.54 -15.89
N PHE A 407 -6.43 -8.04 -16.77
CA PHE A 407 -6.28 -6.61 -16.93
C PHE A 407 -5.96 -6.24 -18.38
N THR A 408 -6.26 -4.98 -18.71
CA THR A 408 -5.93 -4.34 -19.97
C THR A 408 -5.38 -2.94 -19.68
N ILE A 409 -4.14 -2.69 -20.12
CA ILE A 409 -3.50 -1.38 -20.09
C ILE A 409 -3.23 -0.94 -21.52
N ARG A 410 -3.48 0.32 -21.84
CA ARG A 410 -2.92 0.94 -23.05
C ARG A 410 -1.82 1.92 -22.68
N TYR A 411 -0.79 2.02 -23.51
CA TYR A 411 0.36 2.89 -23.28
C TYR A 411 0.90 3.45 -24.59
N ILE A 412 1.57 4.59 -24.48
CA ILE A 412 2.19 5.35 -25.56
C ILE A 412 3.32 6.22 -25.00
N ILE A 413 4.27 6.64 -25.82
CA ILE A 413 5.18 7.73 -25.48
C ILE A 413 4.38 9.01 -25.24
N ASP A 414 4.64 9.66 -24.10
CA ASP A 414 4.03 10.95 -23.74
C ASP A 414 4.45 12.06 -24.72
N SER A 415 3.50 12.85 -25.18
CA SER A 415 3.73 14.02 -26.04
C SER A 415 2.59 15.04 -25.86
N GLU A 416 2.83 16.30 -26.22
CA GLU A 416 1.82 17.37 -26.08
C GLU A 416 0.53 17.09 -26.88
N ASN A 417 0.66 16.42 -28.02
CA ASN A 417 -0.45 16.08 -28.92
C ASN A 417 -0.52 14.57 -29.14
N LEU A 418 -1.18 13.88 -28.21
CA LEU A 418 -1.37 12.44 -28.32
C LEU A 418 -2.37 12.13 -29.45
N PRO A 419 -2.09 11.11 -30.28
CA PRO A 419 -3.08 10.62 -31.24
C PRO A 419 -4.33 10.13 -30.48
N PRO A 420 -5.53 10.27 -31.06
CA PRO A 420 -6.73 9.73 -30.43
C PRO A 420 -6.54 8.23 -30.17
N PRO A 421 -6.89 7.74 -28.98
CA PRO A 421 -6.74 6.32 -28.67
C PRO A 421 -7.59 5.49 -29.63
N PRO A 422 -7.12 4.30 -30.04
CA PRO A 422 -7.94 3.39 -30.82
C PRO A 422 -9.24 3.11 -30.06
N LEU A 423 -10.35 3.03 -30.80
CA LEU A 423 -11.66 2.72 -30.23
C LEU A 423 -11.52 1.42 -29.42
N ALA A 424 -11.95 1.44 -28.16
CA ALA A 424 -11.96 0.24 -27.33
C ALA A 424 -12.69 -0.87 -28.08
N ALA A 425 -12.05 -2.03 -28.25
CA ALA A 425 -12.65 -3.15 -28.94
C ALA A 425 -13.91 -3.56 -28.17
N TRP A 426 -15.08 -3.23 -28.72
CA TRP A 426 -16.37 -3.51 -28.11
C TRP A 426 -16.56 -5.03 -28.02
N ARG A 427 -16.32 -5.61 -26.84
CA ARG A 427 -16.62 -7.01 -26.54
C ARG A 427 -18.00 -7.06 -25.88
N GLY A 428 -19.04 -6.95 -26.71
CA GLY A 428 -20.42 -7.34 -26.41
C GLY A 428 -20.86 -7.26 -24.94
N GLY A 429 -21.31 -6.08 -24.51
CA GLY A 429 -22.17 -5.89 -23.36
C GLY A 429 -23.36 -5.06 -23.82
N GLY A 430 -24.59 -5.40 -23.42
CA GLY A 430 -25.81 -4.69 -23.84
C GLY A 430 -25.72 -3.18 -23.61
N PHE A 431 -26.65 -2.42 -24.22
CA PHE A 431 -26.70 -0.95 -24.32
C PHE A 431 -26.36 -0.12 -23.04
N THR A 432 -26.27 -0.73 -21.86
CA THR A 432 -25.77 -0.14 -20.61
C THR A 432 -24.25 0.00 -20.53
N SER A 433 -23.44 -0.67 -21.37
CA SER A 433 -21.97 -0.51 -21.35
C SER A 433 -21.44 0.59 -22.28
N LEU A 434 -22.29 1.19 -23.12
CA LEU A 434 -21.91 2.29 -24.01
C LEU A 434 -21.91 3.67 -23.30
N PHE A 435 -22.50 3.74 -22.10
CA PHE A 435 -22.65 4.96 -21.32
C PHE A 435 -22.28 4.63 -19.87
N GLY A 436 -20.98 4.76 -19.56
CA GLY A 436 -20.36 4.33 -18.31
C GLY A 436 -21.22 4.55 -17.06
N GLY A 437 -21.62 3.44 -16.45
CA GLY A 437 -22.09 3.44 -15.07
C GLY A 437 -20.91 3.61 -14.12
N GLU A 438 -21.07 4.58 -13.23
CA GLU A 438 -20.33 4.76 -11.98
C GLU A 438 -18.95 5.44 -12.05
N THR A 439 -18.94 6.78 -12.05
CA THR A 439 -18.43 7.64 -10.94
C THR A 439 -18.14 9.08 -11.43
N GLY A 440 -18.83 10.07 -10.85
CA GLY A 440 -18.25 11.39 -10.60
C GLY A 440 -17.89 12.33 -11.76
N ILE A 441 -18.28 12.04 -13.00
CA ILE A 441 -18.24 13.02 -14.10
C ILE A 441 -19.67 13.56 -14.28
N ASP A 442 -19.83 14.86 -14.47
CA ASP A 442 -21.13 15.50 -14.70
C ASP A 442 -21.77 14.93 -15.98
N ASN A 443 -22.69 13.97 -15.80
CA ASN A 443 -23.41 13.26 -16.85
C ASN A 443 -24.50 14.15 -17.46
N THR A 444 -24.09 15.28 -18.04
CA THR A 444 -24.97 16.23 -18.75
C THR A 444 -25.76 15.55 -19.87
N PHE A 445 -25.22 14.50 -20.50
CA PHE A 445 -25.93 13.71 -21.51
C PHE A 445 -27.02 12.80 -20.93
N GLU A 446 -26.74 12.12 -19.82
CA GLU A 446 -27.70 11.23 -19.14
C GLU A 446 -28.87 12.04 -18.57
N THR A 447 -28.57 13.20 -17.98
CA THR A 447 -29.58 14.14 -17.48
C THR A 447 -30.45 14.69 -18.62
N TYR A 448 -29.85 14.96 -19.79
CA TYR A 448 -30.59 15.40 -20.98
C TYR A 448 -31.51 14.30 -21.53
N ILE A 449 -31.01 13.07 -21.67
CA ILE A 449 -31.84 11.95 -22.15
C ILE A 449 -32.96 11.63 -21.16
N ILE A 450 -32.69 11.52 -19.86
CA ILE A 450 -33.72 11.22 -18.86
C ILE A 450 -34.80 12.32 -18.82
N LYS A 451 -34.44 13.58 -19.06
CA LYS A 451 -35.37 14.72 -19.07
C LYS A 451 -36.19 14.85 -20.35
N GLU A 452 -35.60 14.52 -21.51
CA GLU A 452 -36.20 14.73 -22.82
C GLU A 452 -36.85 13.47 -23.41
N LEU A 453 -36.39 12.27 -23.06
CA LEU A 453 -36.94 10.99 -23.56
C LEU A 453 -38.42 10.79 -23.19
N PRO A 454 -38.89 11.08 -21.95
CA PRO A 454 -40.31 10.97 -21.62
C PRO A 454 -41.18 11.99 -22.38
N LYS A 455 -40.61 13.15 -22.77
CA LYS A 455 -41.31 14.18 -23.53
C LYS A 455 -41.43 13.80 -25.01
N ALA A 456 -40.38 13.22 -25.58
CA ALA A 456 -40.39 12.69 -26.94
C ALA A 456 -41.40 11.53 -27.05
N LEU A 457 -41.40 10.60 -26.10
CA LEU A 457 -42.33 9.45 -26.08
C LEU A 457 -43.79 9.84 -25.83
N LYS A 458 -44.08 10.99 -25.20
CA LYS A 458 -45.45 11.48 -24.98
C LYS A 458 -46.08 12.14 -26.21
N ASN A 459 -45.28 12.59 -27.17
CA ASN A 459 -45.77 13.29 -28.35
C ASN A 459 -46.06 12.35 -29.54
N ASP A 460 -45.67 11.08 -29.46
CA ASP A 460 -45.91 10.10 -30.52
C ASP A 460 -47.28 9.43 -30.32
N ARG A 461 -48.22 9.75 -31.21
CA ARG A 461 -49.48 9.01 -31.34
C ARG A 461 -49.20 7.56 -31.77
N PRO A 462 -50.08 6.59 -31.44
CA PRO A 462 -49.78 5.16 -31.53
C PRO A 462 -49.54 4.59 -32.94
N ALA A 463 -49.59 5.41 -34.00
CA ALA A 463 -49.59 4.96 -35.39
C ALA A 463 -48.22 5.01 -36.09
N ASP A 464 -47.22 5.75 -35.58
CA ASP A 464 -45.90 5.86 -36.21
C ASP A 464 -44.81 5.25 -35.33
N ARG A 465 -44.66 3.92 -35.38
CA ARG A 465 -43.56 3.22 -34.70
C ARG A 465 -42.30 3.20 -35.58
N LYS A 466 -41.34 4.09 -35.30
CA LYS A 466 -39.90 3.85 -35.51
C LYS A 466 -39.07 4.37 -34.34
N PRO A 467 -38.90 3.57 -33.27
CA PRO A 467 -38.13 3.97 -32.08
C PRO A 467 -36.67 4.36 -32.35
N LEU A 468 -36.09 3.89 -33.47
CA LEU A 468 -34.70 4.16 -33.84
C LEU A 468 -34.48 5.60 -34.34
N ASP A 469 -35.43 6.17 -35.07
CA ASP A 469 -35.28 7.51 -35.68
C ASP A 469 -35.32 8.61 -34.60
N THR A 470 -36.15 8.44 -33.57
CA THR A 470 -36.24 9.34 -32.42
C THR A 470 -34.93 9.38 -31.63
N LEU A 471 -34.26 8.24 -31.48
CA LEU A 471 -32.98 8.13 -30.77
C LEU A 471 -31.83 8.78 -31.55
N GLN A 472 -31.76 8.55 -32.87
CA GLN A 472 -30.78 9.22 -33.74
C GLN A 472 -30.97 10.74 -33.78
N THR A 473 -32.23 11.20 -33.73
CA THR A 473 -32.55 12.63 -33.71
C THR A 473 -32.15 13.28 -32.39
N LEU A 474 -32.36 12.60 -31.26
CA LEU A 474 -31.90 13.05 -29.93
C LEU A 474 -30.37 13.14 -29.85
N ILE A 475 -29.66 12.12 -30.35
CA ILE A 475 -28.19 12.09 -30.38
C ILE A 475 -27.64 13.22 -31.25
N SER A 476 -28.18 13.41 -32.46
CA SER A 476 -27.71 14.46 -33.36
C SER A 476 -27.99 15.87 -32.83
N THR A 477 -29.08 16.07 -32.09
CA THR A 477 -29.42 17.37 -31.46
C THR A 477 -28.48 17.68 -30.30
N PHE A 478 -28.15 16.70 -29.46
CA PHE A 478 -27.15 16.87 -28.39
C PHE A 478 -25.76 17.17 -28.96
N LEU A 479 -25.32 16.46 -30.00
CA LEU A 479 -24.03 16.70 -30.64
C LEU A 479 -23.93 18.08 -31.30
N ARG A 480 -25.06 18.71 -31.65
CA ARG A 480 -25.09 20.10 -32.13
C ARG A 480 -24.97 21.11 -30.99
N SER A 481 -25.57 20.86 -29.82
CA SER A 481 -25.54 21.80 -28.69
C SER A 481 -24.18 21.83 -27.98
N THR A 482 -23.42 20.73 -28.01
CA THR A 482 -22.07 20.64 -27.44
C THR A 482 -20.98 21.23 -28.35
N ARG A 483 -21.26 21.47 -29.64
CA ARG A 483 -20.32 22.15 -30.55
C ARG A 483 -20.33 23.67 -30.46
N THR A 484 -21.29 24.24 -29.72
CA THR A 484 -21.48 25.70 -29.57
C THR A 484 -21.10 26.23 -28.18
N ARG A 485 -20.29 25.51 -27.41
CA ARG A 485 -19.73 25.98 -26.15
C ARG A 485 -18.22 25.81 -26.09
#